data_AF-A0A645GRT1-F1
#
_entry.id   AF-A0A645GRT1-F1
#
_cell.length_a   1.000
_cell.length_b   1.000
_cell.length_c   1.000
_cell.angle_alpha   90.00
_cell.angle_beta   90.00
_cell.angle_gamma   90.00
#
_symmetry.space_group_name_H-M   'P 1'
#
loop_
_entity.id
_entity.type
_entity.pdbx_description
1 polymer ?
#
loop_
_entity_poly.entity_id
_entity_poly.type
_entity_poly.pdbx_seq_one_letter_code
_entity_poly.pdbx_strand_id
1 'polypeptide(L)'
;MQVPIWLDVCNTCGISRIIRNINLYAYSGKDEVAAFTQIQRNGNGEKAIPFGDDESYTLVIPENSARRFDLYFMLHEQELPPDKKTFDELILTYFDEKNNIQAFHFVKPSQCWVEGALKTEKHWIPLDKKCLYAR
;
A
#
# COMPACT_ATOMS: atom_id res chain seq x y z
N MET A 1 6.76 -2.88 11.64
CA MET A 1 7.09 -2.07 10.45
C MET A 1 5.96 -1.10 10.17
N GLN A 2 6.29 0.15 9.87
CA GLN A 2 5.34 1.21 9.52
C GLN A 2 5.71 1.75 8.15
N VAL A 3 4.74 1.89 7.26
CA VAL A 3 4.98 2.29 5.86
C VAL A 3 3.99 3.40 5.48
N PRO A 4 4.39 4.67 5.56
CA PRO A 4 3.65 5.78 4.96
C PRO A 4 3.90 5.80 3.45
N ILE A 5 2.83 6.01 2.68
CA ILE A 5 2.87 6.09 1.22
C ILE A 5 2.09 7.32 0.77
N TRP A 6 2.72 8.12 -0.08
CA TRP A 6 1.99 9.04 -0.93
C TRP A 6 1.68 8.36 -2.25
N LEU A 7 0.41 8.32 -2.63
CA LEU A 7 -0.05 7.71 -3.86
C LEU A 7 -0.72 8.76 -4.75
N ASP A 8 -0.10 9.06 -5.88
CA ASP A 8 -0.69 9.88 -6.94
C ASP A 8 -1.37 8.97 -7.97
N VAL A 9 -2.68 9.16 -8.14
CA VAL A 9 -3.48 8.42 -9.13
C VAL A 9 -4.02 9.40 -10.15
N CYS A 10 -3.75 9.13 -11.42
CA CYS A 10 -4.25 9.91 -12.55
C CYS A 10 -5.35 9.13 -13.28
N ASN A 11 -6.53 9.72 -13.40
CA ASN A 11 -7.60 9.23 -14.24
C ASN A 11 -7.71 10.09 -15.50
N THR A 12 -7.28 9.53 -16.63
CA THR A 12 -7.36 10.18 -17.94
C THR A 12 -8.64 9.84 -18.70
N CYS A 13 -9.57 9.11 -18.08
CA CYS A 13 -10.85 8.77 -18.68
C CYS A 13 -11.86 9.92 -18.45
N GLY A 14 -12.81 10.05 -19.37
CA GLY A 14 -13.95 10.96 -19.25
C GLY A 14 -15.08 10.47 -18.33
N ILE A 15 -14.77 9.57 -17.39
CA ILE A 15 -15.69 9.10 -16.34
C ILE A 15 -14.89 8.88 -15.04
N SER A 16 -15.54 9.04 -13.89
CA SER A 16 -14.95 8.68 -12.59
C SER A 16 -14.57 7.20 -12.53
N ARG A 17 -13.48 6.89 -11.82
CA ARG A 17 -12.95 5.53 -11.65
C ARG A 17 -12.77 5.21 -10.17
N ILE A 18 -12.92 3.94 -9.82
CA ILE A 18 -12.77 3.47 -8.44
C ILE A 18 -11.62 2.47 -8.33
N ILE A 19 -10.77 2.65 -7.32
CA ILE A 19 -9.78 1.67 -6.87
C ILE A 19 -10.20 1.20 -5.48
N ARG A 20 -10.25 -0.11 -5.23
CA ARG A 20 -10.74 -0.65 -3.96
C ARG A 20 -9.67 -1.39 -3.19
N ASN A 21 -9.75 -1.30 -1.87
CA ASN A 21 -8.94 -2.06 -0.92
C ASN A 21 -7.44 -2.07 -1.27
N ILE A 22 -6.85 -0.87 -1.35
CA ILE A 22 -5.40 -0.74 -1.54
C ILE A 22 -4.70 -1.30 -0.30
N ASN A 23 -3.78 -2.24 -0.47
CA ASN A 23 -3.03 -2.78 0.65
C ASN A 23 -1.57 -3.11 0.31
N LEU A 24 -0.77 -3.31 1.36
CA LEU A 24 0.59 -3.82 1.27
C LEU A 24 0.66 -5.25 1.80
N TYR A 25 1.54 -6.03 1.19
CA TYR A 25 1.81 -7.41 1.59
C TYR A 25 3.32 -7.65 1.66
N ALA A 26 3.76 -8.30 2.72
CA ALA A 26 5.13 -8.79 2.88
C ALA A 26 5.29 -10.13 2.16
N TYR A 27 6.35 -10.26 1.36
CA TYR A 27 6.70 -11.46 0.61
C TYR A 27 8.15 -11.88 0.89
N SER A 28 8.38 -13.19 0.94
CA SER A 28 9.72 -13.78 0.97
C SER A 28 9.90 -14.62 -0.29
N GLY A 29 10.69 -14.11 -1.24
CA GLY A 29 10.77 -14.66 -2.58
C GLY A 29 9.44 -14.52 -3.34
N LYS A 30 8.62 -15.57 -3.37
CA LYS A 30 7.28 -15.56 -4.01
C LYS A 30 6.16 -15.99 -3.07
N ASP A 31 6.50 -16.28 -1.82
CA ASP A 31 5.55 -16.72 -0.81
C ASP A 31 5.09 -15.52 0.01
N GLU A 32 3.77 -15.40 0.15
CA GLU A 32 3.20 -14.39 1.03
C GLU A 32 3.52 -14.73 2.49
N VAL A 33 4.01 -13.71 3.20
CA VAL A 33 4.30 -13.77 4.63
C VAL A 33 3.12 -13.23 5.42
N ALA A 34 2.66 -12.01 5.10
CA ALA A 34 1.51 -11.38 5.73
C ALA A 34 0.98 -10.17 4.97
N ALA A 35 -0.29 -9.86 5.18
CA ALA A 35 -0.89 -8.58 4.84
C ALA A 35 -0.59 -7.53 5.91
N PHE A 36 -0.43 -6.27 5.51
CA PHE A 36 -0.37 -5.15 6.44
C PHE A 36 -1.79 -4.74 6.87
N THR A 37 -1.87 -4.14 8.05
CA THR A 37 -3.05 -3.45 8.56
C THR A 37 -3.10 -2.03 7.99
N GLN A 38 -4.25 -1.66 7.41
CA GLN A 38 -4.56 -0.30 6.97
C GLN A 38 -4.85 0.57 8.20
N ILE A 39 -4.07 1.62 8.40
CA ILE A 39 -4.32 2.60 9.44
C ILE A 39 -5.17 3.71 8.83
N GLN A 40 -6.39 3.88 9.33
CA GLN A 40 -7.37 4.79 8.76
C GLN A 40 -7.20 6.23 9.25
N ARG A 41 -6.67 6.43 10.46
CA ARG A 41 -6.43 7.74 11.03
C ARG A 41 -5.25 7.72 11.99
N ASN A 42 -4.60 8.87 12.18
CA ASN A 42 -3.62 9.09 13.24
C ASN A 42 -4.17 10.10 14.26
N GLY A 43 -4.17 9.74 15.54
CA GLY A 43 -4.73 10.55 16.62
C GLY A 43 -6.23 10.34 16.85
N ASN A 44 -6.80 11.12 17.78
CA ASN A 44 -8.17 11.01 18.26
C ASN A 44 -8.92 12.33 18.17
N GLY A 45 -10.25 12.26 18.02
CA GLY A 45 -11.14 13.42 18.01
C GLY A 45 -10.98 14.29 16.77
N GLU A 46 -11.34 15.58 16.88
CA GLU A 46 -11.36 16.54 15.76
C GLU A 46 -9.98 16.85 15.15
N LYS A 47 -8.90 16.46 15.82
CA LYS A 47 -7.52 16.64 15.34
C LYS A 47 -6.94 15.40 14.68
N ALA A 48 -7.74 14.33 14.53
CA ALA A 48 -7.30 13.13 13.85
C ALA A 48 -6.98 13.46 12.38
N ILE A 49 -5.87 12.90 11.88
CA ILE A 49 -5.47 13.00 10.48
C ILE A 49 -5.98 11.73 9.78
N PRO A 50 -7.00 11.81 8.92
CA PRO A 50 -7.47 10.64 8.18
C PRO A 50 -6.49 10.27 7.07
N PHE A 51 -6.40 8.98 6.78
CA PHE A 51 -5.66 8.40 5.66
C PHE A 51 -6.64 7.80 4.64
N GLY A 52 -6.15 7.57 3.42
CA GLY A 52 -6.98 7.11 2.32
C GLY A 52 -7.87 8.23 1.76
N ASP A 53 -9.06 7.86 1.31
CA ASP A 53 -10.11 8.77 0.87
C ASP A 53 -11.14 8.89 2.00
N ASP A 54 -10.84 9.73 2.99
CA ASP A 54 -11.64 9.88 4.22
C ASP A 54 -11.80 8.58 5.00
N GLU A 55 -10.68 8.05 5.51
CA GLU A 55 -10.61 6.80 6.29
C GLU A 55 -10.93 5.52 5.49
N SER A 56 -11.20 5.65 4.19
CA SER A 56 -11.44 4.55 3.27
C SER A 56 -10.22 4.28 2.37
N TYR A 57 -9.85 3.00 2.25
CA TYR A 57 -8.84 2.55 1.27
C TYR A 57 -9.48 2.14 -0.06
N THR A 58 -10.73 2.56 -0.28
CA THR A 58 -11.37 2.67 -1.59
C THR A 58 -11.31 4.12 -2.04
N LEU A 59 -10.63 4.37 -3.15
CA LEU A 59 -10.38 5.69 -3.69
C LEU A 59 -11.30 5.96 -4.88
N VAL A 60 -11.93 7.13 -4.88
CA VAL A 60 -12.68 7.63 -6.05
C VAL A 60 -11.84 8.67 -6.77
N ILE A 61 -11.55 8.45 -8.05
CA ILE A 61 -10.77 9.37 -8.87
C ILE A 61 -11.70 9.96 -9.94
N PRO A 62 -12.07 11.25 -9.84
CA PRO A 62 -12.94 11.91 -10.81
C PRO A 62 -12.39 11.82 -12.24
N GLU A 63 -13.25 12.00 -13.24
CA GLU A 63 -12.85 12.08 -14.64
C GLU A 63 -11.78 13.15 -14.90
N ASN A 64 -10.84 12.86 -15.81
CA ASN A 64 -9.78 13.78 -16.25
C ASN A 64 -9.05 14.50 -15.10
N SER A 65 -8.79 13.79 -14.00
CA SER A 65 -8.23 14.37 -12.78
C SER A 65 -7.04 13.57 -12.25
N ALA A 66 -6.25 14.22 -11.40
CA ALA A 66 -5.24 13.57 -10.58
C ALA A 66 -5.56 13.82 -9.11
N ARG A 67 -5.46 12.78 -8.28
CA ARG A 67 -5.62 12.88 -6.82
C ARG A 67 -4.42 12.27 -6.12
N ARG A 68 -3.98 12.93 -5.05
CA ARG A 68 -2.99 12.42 -4.10
C ARG A 68 -3.72 11.86 -2.88
N PHE A 69 -3.24 10.74 -2.39
CA PHE A 69 -3.73 10.11 -1.17
C PHE A 69 -2.56 9.79 -0.24
N ASP A 70 -2.77 10.08 1.04
CA ASP A 70 -1.86 9.69 2.11
C ASP A 70 -2.33 8.35 2.66
N LEU A 71 -1.55 7.29 2.48
CA LEU A 71 -1.84 5.94 2.95
C LEU A 71 -0.86 5.57 4.05
N TYR A 72 -1.31 4.79 5.03
CA TYR A 72 -0.47 4.36 6.13
C TYR A 72 -0.74 2.91 6.52
N PHE A 73 0.32 2.11 6.46
CA PHE A 73 0.25 0.67 6.70
C PHE A 73 1.13 0.28 7.88
N MET A 74 0.67 -0.70 8.66
CA MET A 74 1.41 -1.22 9.79
C MET A 74 1.41 -2.76 9.79
N LEU A 75 2.54 -3.35 10.15
CA LEU A 75 2.68 -4.78 10.39
C LEU A 75 3.50 -4.99 11.65
N HIS A 76 2.98 -5.73 12.64
CA HIS A 76 3.72 -6.04 13.85
C HIS A 76 4.44 -7.39 13.71
N GLU A 77 5.70 -7.46 14.17
CA GLU A 77 6.46 -8.73 14.10
C GLU A 77 5.76 -9.83 14.92
N GLN A 78 5.09 -9.45 16.01
CA GLN A 78 4.37 -10.38 16.88
C GLN A 78 3.14 -11.01 16.22
N GLU A 79 2.63 -10.40 15.13
CA GLU A 79 1.50 -10.94 14.35
C GLU A 79 1.95 -12.02 13.37
N LEU A 80 3.27 -12.20 13.18
CA LEU A 80 3.82 -13.18 12.24
C LEU A 80 4.08 -14.54 12.90
N PRO A 81 3.92 -15.64 12.14
CA PRO A 81 4.37 -16.96 12.56
C PRO A 81 5.87 -16.96 12.91
N PRO A 82 6.31 -17.71 13.95
CA PRO A 82 7.72 -17.75 14.36
C PRO A 82 8.69 -18.16 13.24
N ASP A 83 8.25 -18.98 12.30
CA ASP A 83 8.98 -19.48 11.13
C ASP A 83 8.94 -18.54 9.92
N LYS A 84 8.08 -17.52 9.92
CA LYS A 84 7.88 -16.57 8.82
C LYS A 84 8.11 -15.13 9.25
N LYS A 85 9.21 -14.90 9.98
CA LYS A 85 9.56 -13.56 10.43
C LYS A 85 10.30 -12.72 9.39
N THR A 86 10.77 -13.27 8.28
CA THR A 86 11.56 -12.50 7.31
C THR A 86 10.86 -12.39 5.97
N PHE A 87 11.03 -11.23 5.33
CA PHE A 87 10.50 -10.92 4.00
C PHE A 87 11.48 -9.99 3.27
N ASP A 88 11.63 -10.18 1.97
CA ASP A 88 12.58 -9.44 1.13
C ASP A 88 11.88 -8.46 0.18
N GLU A 89 10.55 -8.43 0.19
CA GLU A 89 9.76 -7.59 -0.68
C GLU A 89 8.43 -7.16 -0.06
N LEU A 90 8.01 -5.95 -0.43
CA LEU A 90 6.68 -5.43 -0.24
C LEU A 90 5.99 -5.35 -1.60
N ILE A 91 4.80 -5.92 -1.67
CA ILE A 91 3.92 -5.88 -2.84
C ILE A 91 2.75 -4.96 -2.52
N LEU A 92 2.50 -3.97 -3.37
CA LEU A 92 1.28 -3.16 -3.29
C LEU A 92 0.21 -3.79 -4.16
N THR A 93 -0.98 -3.96 -3.61
CA THR A 93 -2.13 -4.48 -4.35
C THR A 93 -3.34 -3.57 -4.23
N TYR A 94 -4.25 -3.70 -5.19
CA TYR A 94 -5.59 -3.12 -5.14
C TYR A 94 -6.54 -3.94 -6.00
N PHE A 95 -7.85 -3.75 -5.81
CA PHE A 95 -8.88 -4.31 -6.67
C PHE A 95 -9.39 -3.26 -7.65
N ASP A 96 -9.39 -3.60 -8.93
CA ASP A 96 -10.04 -2.78 -9.96
C ASP A 96 -11.58 -2.84 -9.84
N GLU A 97 -12.29 -2.10 -10.67
CA GLU A 97 -13.76 -2.06 -10.69
C GLU A 97 -14.41 -3.40 -11.05
N LYS A 98 -13.65 -4.32 -11.66
CA LYS A 98 -14.10 -5.66 -12.02
C LYS A 98 -13.79 -6.71 -10.96
N ASN A 99 -13.30 -6.29 -9.78
CA ASN A 99 -12.81 -7.16 -8.70
C ASN A 99 -11.56 -7.97 -9.08
N ASN A 100 -10.80 -7.57 -10.10
CA ASN A 100 -9.51 -8.20 -10.34
C ASN A 100 -8.46 -7.56 -9.45
N ILE A 101 -7.68 -8.40 -8.78
CA ILE A 101 -6.49 -7.95 -8.08
C ILE A 101 -5.46 -7.43 -9.10
N GLN A 102 -4.92 -6.26 -8.82
CA GLN A 102 -3.74 -5.72 -9.47
C GLN A 102 -2.64 -5.68 -8.42
N ALA A 103 -1.51 -6.30 -8.71
CA ALA A 103 -0.39 -6.39 -7.78
C ALA A 103 0.89 -5.87 -8.44
N PHE A 104 1.70 -5.16 -7.68
CA PHE A 104 2.91 -4.52 -8.18
C PHE A 104 4.06 -4.62 -7.18
N HIS A 105 5.26 -4.85 -7.70
CA HIS A 105 6.48 -4.79 -6.92
C HIS A 105 6.68 -3.36 -6.43
N PHE A 106 6.69 -3.16 -5.10
CA PHE A 106 6.76 -1.82 -4.51
C PHE A 106 8.16 -1.51 -3.98
N VAL A 107 8.60 -2.21 -2.94
CA VAL A 107 9.89 -1.95 -2.27
C VAL A 107 10.55 -3.25 -1.86
N LYS A 108 11.87 -3.32 -1.98
CA LYS A 108 12.69 -4.42 -1.44
C LYS A 108 13.50 -3.93 -0.24
N PRO A 109 13.03 -4.15 0.99
CA PRO A 109 13.77 -3.72 2.17
C PRO A 109 15.09 -4.50 2.29
N SER A 110 16.18 -3.80 2.61
CA SER A 110 17.49 -4.44 2.78
C SER A 110 17.58 -5.27 4.07
N GLN A 111 16.77 -4.94 5.08
CA GLN A 111 16.68 -5.65 6.35
C GLN A 111 15.25 -5.57 6.88
N CYS A 112 14.76 -6.65 7.49
CA CYS A 112 13.47 -6.67 8.19
C CYS A 112 13.64 -6.17 9.63
N TRP A 113 12.60 -5.54 10.18
CA TRP A 113 12.50 -5.18 11.61
C TRP A 113 13.63 -4.31 12.17
N VAL A 114 14.29 -3.54 11.32
CA VAL A 114 15.30 -2.59 11.78
C VAL A 114 14.62 -1.26 12.10
N GLU A 115 14.93 -0.71 13.26
CA GLU A 115 14.57 0.66 13.59
C GLU A 115 15.34 1.63 12.67
N GLY A 116 14.61 2.37 11.85
CA GLY A 116 15.19 3.30 10.90
C GLY A 116 14.22 3.65 9.79
N ALA A 117 14.55 4.68 9.02
CA ALA A 117 13.78 5.00 7.82
C ALA A 117 14.06 3.94 6.74
N LEU A 118 13.02 3.48 6.05
CA LEU A 118 13.21 2.90 4.72
C LEU A 118 14.04 3.90 3.90
N LYS A 119 14.97 3.41 3.08
CA LYS A 119 15.63 4.27 2.09
C LYS A 119 14.52 4.85 1.20
N THR A 120 14.15 6.09 1.48
CA THR A 120 13.12 6.80 0.72
C THR A 120 13.75 7.24 -0.58
N GLU A 121 13.11 6.83 -1.68
CA GLU A 121 13.43 7.40 -2.97
C GLU A 121 13.14 8.90 -2.93
N LYS A 122 14.10 9.72 -3.35
CA LYS A 122 13.90 11.19 -3.40
C LYS A 122 12.93 11.60 -4.51
N HIS A 123 12.52 10.66 -5.34
CA HIS A 123 11.71 10.86 -6.53
C HIS A 123 10.52 9.92 -6.52
N TRP A 124 9.44 10.35 -7.17
CA TRP A 124 8.30 9.50 -7.44
C TRP A 124 8.72 8.30 -8.28
N ILE A 125 8.31 7.12 -7.85
CA ILE A 125 8.46 5.89 -8.62
C ILE A 125 7.12 5.54 -9.28
N PRO A 126 7.09 5.21 -10.58
CA PRO A 126 5.90 4.67 -11.20
C PRO A 126 5.61 3.27 -10.67
N LEU A 127 4.33 2.95 -10.50
CA LEU A 127 3.89 1.60 -10.14
C LEU A 127 3.59 0.81 -11.41
N ASP A 128 4.63 0.40 -12.14
CA ASP A 128 4.53 -0.21 -13.49
C ASP A 128 4.98 -1.68 -13.54
N LYS A 129 5.68 -2.17 -12.52
CA LYS A 129 6.17 -3.56 -12.43
C LYS A 129 5.11 -4.48 -11.81
N LYS A 130 4.30 -5.12 -12.66
CA LYS A 130 3.31 -6.11 -12.20
C LYS A 130 3.95 -7.30 -11.50
N CYS A 131 3.38 -7.68 -10.36
CA CYS A 131 3.64 -8.93 -9.67
C CYS A 131 2.61 -9.98 -10.12
N LEU A 132 3.08 -11.14 -10.56
CA LEU A 132 2.22 -12.20 -11.13
C LEU A 132 1.89 -13.33 -10.15
N TYR A 133 2.57 -13.36 -9.00
CA TYR A 133 2.36 -14.39 -7.98
C TYR A 133 1.46 -13.93 -6.83
N ALA A 134 1.33 -12.62 -6.61
CA ALA A 134 0.33 -12.08 -5.70
C ALA A 134 -1.08 -12.26 -6.32
N ARG A 135 -2.00 -12.85 -5.55
CA ARG A 135 -3.34 -13.24 -5.97
C ARG A 135 -4.38 -12.85 -4.94
#